data_AF-A0A3E1R7L0-F1
#
_entry.id   AF-A0A3E1R7L0-F1
#
_cell.length_a   1.000
_cell.length_b   1.000
_cell.length_c   1.000
_cell.angle_alpha   90.00
_cell.angle_beta   90.00
_cell.angle_gamma   90.00
#
_symmetry.space_group_name_H-M   'P 1'
#
loop_
_entity.id
_entity.type
_entity.pdbx_description
1 polymer ?
#
loop_
_entity_poly.entity_id
_entity_poly.type
_entity_poly.pdbx_seq_one_letter_code
_entity_poly.pdbx_strand_id
1 'polypeptide(L)'
;MWSAAVIHISGIQDAKAFEENLAEKHNIQIGKGLWARYLRGDVVPHGALSGSKTSLPHRLEAIYPGTAKNFYDVMWTLLDWTSDIDLDTLRATYISLGDEVAVHFVSKVPVGRERVYPMGASFWHMNKTVDERKRLLRSFNPRIRLLVGLLEARMAFAAQRPEPFVHILLEACTACGEMHKSQVAAGNPVARLMLMMEGLCLDALLIHVIDQITDNPKIIELQGKSIEKTGLWVWKCADYLKSLPKKSKLDLIDSLKSEIASCAEVDFERIIDSTKYQK
;
A
#
# COMPACT_ATOMS: atom_id res chain seq x y z
N MET A 1 -4.37 8.64 -4.16
CA MET A 1 -3.43 9.59 -4.77
C MET A 1 -3.45 9.44 -6.28
N TRP A 2 -3.47 8.19 -6.75
CA TRP A 2 -3.39 7.84 -8.17
C TRP A 2 -4.61 8.19 -9.02
N SER A 3 -5.82 7.84 -8.55
CA SER A 3 -7.07 8.28 -9.18
C SER A 3 -7.24 9.80 -9.12
N ALA A 4 -6.77 10.42 -8.03
CA ALA A 4 -6.75 11.88 -7.87
C ALA A 4 -5.74 12.55 -8.81
N ALA A 5 -4.60 11.91 -9.09
CA ALA A 5 -3.61 12.41 -10.05
C ALA A 5 -4.19 12.47 -11.46
N VAL A 6 -5.02 11.49 -11.85
CA VAL A 6 -5.70 11.50 -13.16
C VAL A 6 -6.70 12.65 -13.25
N ILE A 7 -7.46 12.89 -12.19
CA ILE A 7 -8.37 14.06 -12.12
C ILE A 7 -7.58 15.37 -12.22
N HIS A 8 -6.49 15.49 -11.47
CA HIS A 8 -5.64 16.66 -11.51
C HIS A 8 -5.03 16.90 -12.90
N ILE A 9 -4.56 15.85 -13.58
CA ILE A 9 -4.01 15.94 -14.95
C ILE A 9 -5.10 16.40 -15.93
N SER A 10 -6.35 15.96 -15.75
CA SER A 10 -7.46 16.42 -16.58
C SER A 10 -7.85 17.89 -16.36
N GLY A 11 -7.33 18.53 -15.31
CA GLY A 11 -7.72 19.88 -14.89
C GLY A 11 -9.10 19.96 -14.21
N ILE A 12 -9.75 18.80 -14.02
CA ILE A 12 -11.05 18.70 -13.35
C ILE A 12 -10.82 18.63 -11.84
N GLN A 13 -11.73 19.20 -11.04
CA GLN A 13 -11.60 19.21 -9.58
C GLN A 13 -12.49 18.19 -8.87
N ASP A 14 -13.56 17.70 -9.50
CA ASP A 14 -14.47 16.72 -8.92
C ASP A 14 -14.66 15.48 -9.79
N ALA A 15 -14.95 14.36 -9.14
CA ALA A 15 -15.10 13.09 -9.83
C ALA A 15 -16.28 13.08 -10.81
N LYS A 16 -17.41 13.71 -10.46
CA LYS A 16 -18.64 13.64 -11.26
C LYS A 16 -18.46 14.38 -12.58
N ALA A 17 -17.87 15.58 -12.55
CA ALA A 17 -17.52 16.31 -13.75
C ALA A 17 -16.51 15.54 -14.60
N PHE A 18 -15.59 14.76 -13.99
CA PHE A 18 -14.69 13.89 -14.73
C PHE A 18 -15.44 12.77 -15.45
N GLU A 19 -16.42 12.12 -14.79
CA GLU A 19 -17.24 11.09 -15.44
C GLU A 19 -18.12 11.67 -16.57
N GLU A 20 -18.73 12.84 -16.33
CA GLU A 20 -19.54 13.56 -17.33
C GLU A 20 -18.68 13.96 -18.54
N ASN A 21 -17.49 14.49 -18.30
CA ASN A 21 -16.53 14.84 -19.36
C ASN A 21 -16.11 13.64 -20.20
N LEU A 22 -15.84 12.49 -19.57
CA LEU A 22 -15.52 11.25 -20.28
C LEU A 22 -16.67 10.79 -21.18
N ALA A 23 -17.91 10.89 -20.70
CA ALA A 23 -19.08 10.53 -21.48
C ALA A 23 -19.30 11.50 -22.65
N GLU A 24 -19.20 12.80 -22.43
CA GLU A 24 -19.47 13.84 -23.42
C GLU A 24 -18.37 13.97 -24.49
N LYS A 25 -17.10 14.02 -24.08
CA LYS A 25 -15.98 14.34 -24.98
C LYS A 25 -15.31 13.12 -25.58
N HIS A 26 -15.35 11.99 -24.88
CA HIS A 26 -14.60 10.80 -25.25
C HIS A 26 -15.49 9.58 -25.51
N ASN A 27 -16.82 9.72 -25.38
CA ASN A 27 -17.79 8.63 -25.52
C ASN A 27 -17.45 7.41 -24.64
N ILE A 28 -16.89 7.67 -23.45
CA ILE A 28 -16.57 6.63 -22.46
C ILE A 28 -17.62 6.71 -21.35
N GLN A 29 -18.56 5.77 -21.36
CA GLN A 29 -19.51 5.62 -20.26
C GLN A 29 -18.89 4.76 -19.17
N ILE A 30 -18.70 5.34 -17.99
CA ILE A 30 -18.36 4.63 -16.76
C ILE A 30 -19.60 4.55 -15.87
N GLY A 31 -19.71 3.48 -15.09
CA GLY A 31 -20.82 3.34 -14.13
C GLY A 31 -20.84 4.55 -13.20
N LYS A 32 -22.01 5.18 -13.02
CA LYS A 32 -22.16 6.39 -12.21
C LYS A 32 -21.52 6.24 -10.83
N GLY A 33 -20.62 7.17 -10.50
CA GLY A 33 -19.91 7.24 -9.23
C GLY A 33 -18.74 6.27 -9.08
N LEU A 34 -18.38 5.50 -10.11
CA LEU A 34 -17.23 4.59 -10.08
C LEU A 34 -15.93 5.33 -9.79
N TRP A 35 -15.72 6.50 -10.40
CA TRP A 35 -14.51 7.29 -10.22
C TRP A 35 -14.44 7.88 -8.80
N ALA A 36 -15.58 8.34 -8.30
CA ALA A 36 -15.69 8.79 -6.91
C ALA A 36 -15.37 7.66 -5.92
N ARG A 37 -15.78 6.42 -6.23
CA ARG A 37 -15.42 5.22 -5.45
C ARG A 37 -13.92 4.93 -5.53
N TYR A 38 -13.28 5.07 -6.69
CA TYR A 38 -11.82 4.95 -6.82
C TYR A 38 -11.05 6.03 -6.04
N LEU A 39 -11.57 7.25 -5.93
CA LEU A 39 -10.93 8.30 -5.11
C LEU A 39 -11.01 7.99 -3.62
N ARG A 40 -12.13 7.43 -3.18
CA ARG A 40 -12.33 7.00 -1.79
C ARG A 40 -11.63 5.69 -1.48
N GLY A 41 -11.22 4.92 -2.49
CA GLY A 41 -10.67 3.58 -2.27
C GLY A 41 -11.74 2.56 -1.91
N ASP A 42 -13.01 2.80 -2.27
CA ASP A 42 -14.10 1.85 -2.07
C ASP A 42 -13.99 0.65 -3.03
N VAL A 43 -13.22 0.80 -4.11
CA VAL A 43 -13.00 -0.21 -5.15
C VAL A 43 -11.55 -0.14 -5.56
N VAL A 44 -10.88 -1.29 -5.63
CA VAL A 44 -9.55 -1.43 -6.22
C VAL A 44 -9.70 -1.53 -7.74
N PRO A 45 -8.81 -0.92 -8.56
CA PRO A 45 -8.88 -1.01 -10.02
C PRO A 45 -8.81 -2.43 -10.61
N HIS A 46 -8.50 -3.43 -9.79
CA HIS A 46 -8.35 -4.84 -10.19
C HIS A 46 -9.65 -5.50 -10.70
N GLY A 47 -10.83 -4.90 -10.47
CA GLY A 47 -12.12 -5.49 -10.84
C GLY A 47 -12.71 -5.11 -12.22
N ALA A 48 -12.07 -4.22 -12.99
CA ALA A 48 -12.65 -3.77 -14.26
C ALA A 48 -12.18 -4.60 -15.46
N LEU A 49 -12.87 -5.74 -15.65
CA LEU A 49 -13.13 -6.47 -16.90
C LEU A 49 -12.34 -7.76 -17.13
N SER A 50 -12.83 -8.85 -16.55
CA SER A 50 -12.61 -10.24 -16.99
C SER A 50 -13.21 -10.58 -18.37
N GLY A 51 -13.55 -9.58 -19.20
CA GLY A 51 -14.14 -9.77 -20.53
C GLY A 51 -13.85 -8.67 -21.56
N SER A 52 -13.07 -7.64 -21.21
CA SER A 52 -12.61 -6.60 -22.15
C SER A 52 -11.14 -6.80 -22.44
N LYS A 53 -10.74 -6.74 -23.71
CA LYS A 53 -9.33 -6.85 -24.13
C LYS A 53 -8.43 -5.76 -23.50
N THR A 54 -9.01 -4.68 -22.98
CA THR A 54 -8.29 -3.59 -22.29
C THR A 54 -9.12 -3.04 -21.14
N SER A 55 -8.55 -2.91 -19.94
CA SER A 55 -9.23 -2.35 -18.78
C SER A 55 -9.53 -0.84 -18.95
N LEU A 56 -10.43 -0.30 -18.12
CA LEU A 56 -10.76 1.14 -18.14
C LEU A 56 -9.52 2.04 -17.97
N PRO A 57 -8.62 1.81 -16.99
CA PRO A 57 -7.41 2.63 -16.89
C PRO A 57 -6.51 2.57 -18.14
N HIS A 58 -6.42 1.42 -18.83
CA HIS A 58 -5.67 1.33 -20.10
C HIS A 58 -6.32 2.13 -21.22
N ARG A 59 -7.66 2.15 -21.30
CA ARG A 59 -8.38 2.99 -22.27
C ARG A 59 -8.16 4.48 -22.00
N LEU A 60 -8.07 4.86 -20.73
CA LEU A 60 -7.86 6.24 -20.31
C LEU A 60 -6.41 6.70 -20.49
N GLU A 61 -5.44 5.79 -20.56
CA GLU A 61 -4.03 6.14 -20.83
C GLU A 61 -3.86 6.96 -22.12
N ALA A 62 -4.64 6.67 -23.16
CA ALA A 62 -4.58 7.40 -24.42
C ALA A 62 -5.11 8.85 -24.33
N ILE A 63 -5.97 9.12 -23.34
CA ILE A 63 -6.59 10.44 -23.13
C ILE A 63 -5.82 11.22 -22.07
N TYR A 64 -5.43 10.54 -21.00
CA TYR A 64 -4.74 11.06 -19.83
C TYR A 64 -3.50 10.19 -19.58
N PRO A 65 -2.35 10.51 -20.19
CA PRO A 65 -1.13 9.73 -20.05
C PRO A 65 -0.71 9.55 -18.58
N GLY A 66 -0.25 8.35 -18.23
CA GLY A 66 0.11 7.94 -16.88
C GLY A 66 -1.05 7.39 -16.04
N THR A 67 -2.28 7.36 -16.55
CA THR A 67 -3.46 6.81 -15.85
C THR A 67 -3.27 5.35 -15.49
N ALA A 68 -2.91 4.49 -16.44
CA ALA A 68 -2.68 3.07 -16.20
C ALA A 68 -1.56 2.87 -15.18
N LYS A 69 -0.42 3.56 -15.34
CA LYS A 69 0.70 3.48 -14.39
C LYS A 69 0.31 3.89 -12.97
N ASN A 70 -0.51 4.92 -12.83
CA ASN A 70 -0.99 5.39 -11.54
C ASN A 70 -1.95 4.37 -10.91
N PHE A 71 -2.92 3.85 -11.68
CA PHE A 71 -3.90 2.90 -11.15
C PHE A 71 -3.32 1.51 -10.86
N TYR A 72 -2.36 1.05 -11.67
CA TYR A 72 -1.61 -0.19 -11.49
C TYR A 72 -0.27 0.05 -10.80
N ASP A 73 -0.24 0.97 -9.82
CA ASP A 73 0.96 1.22 -9.04
C ASP A 73 1.42 -0.10 -8.41
N VAL A 74 2.71 -0.41 -8.60
CA VAL A 74 3.36 -1.65 -8.17
C VAL A 74 3.17 -1.95 -6.68
N MET A 75 2.90 -0.93 -5.85
CA MET A 75 2.56 -1.12 -4.44
C MET A 75 1.41 -2.11 -4.24
N TRP A 76 0.40 -2.12 -5.11
CA TRP A 76 -0.72 -3.05 -4.98
C TRP A 76 -0.28 -4.50 -5.15
N THR A 77 0.53 -4.76 -6.17
CA THR A 77 1.13 -6.09 -6.39
C THR A 77 1.99 -6.48 -5.19
N LEU A 78 2.76 -5.55 -4.64
CA LEU A 78 3.62 -5.81 -3.47
C LEU A 78 2.84 -6.01 -2.16
N LEU A 79 1.59 -5.55 -2.08
CA LEU A 79 0.69 -5.77 -0.94
C LEU A 79 -0.10 -7.08 -1.03
N ASP A 80 -0.16 -7.73 -2.21
CA ASP A 80 -0.83 -9.03 -2.36
C ASP A 80 0.10 -10.18 -1.96
N TRP A 81 0.10 -10.54 -0.68
CA TRP A 81 0.96 -11.59 -0.13
C TRP A 81 0.53 -13.02 -0.49
N THR A 82 -0.58 -13.17 -1.21
CA THR A 82 -1.04 -14.49 -1.68
C THR A 82 -0.37 -14.92 -2.97
N SER A 83 0.07 -13.96 -3.78
CA SER A 83 0.75 -14.20 -5.05
C SER A 83 2.26 -14.24 -4.87
N ASP A 84 2.90 -15.24 -5.51
CA ASP A 84 4.35 -15.24 -5.69
C ASP A 84 4.76 -14.08 -6.60
N ILE A 85 5.72 -13.29 -6.14
CA ILE A 85 6.31 -12.21 -6.95
C ILE A 85 7.68 -12.66 -7.44
N ASP A 86 7.85 -12.62 -8.75
CA ASP A 86 9.11 -12.90 -9.41
C ASP A 86 10.21 -11.91 -8.97
N LEU A 87 11.39 -12.45 -8.64
CA LEU A 87 12.55 -11.68 -8.19
C LEU A 87 13.05 -10.71 -9.27
N ASP A 88 12.91 -11.06 -10.55
CA ASP A 88 13.27 -10.15 -11.65
C ASP A 88 12.34 -8.94 -11.70
N THR A 89 11.06 -9.11 -11.36
CA THR A 89 10.09 -8.02 -11.21
C THR A 89 10.44 -7.10 -10.04
N LEU A 90 10.80 -7.67 -8.88
CA LEU A 90 11.29 -6.88 -7.73
C LEU A 90 12.54 -6.08 -8.12
N ARG A 91 13.50 -6.73 -8.78
CA ARG A 91 14.73 -6.08 -9.28
C ARG A 91 14.42 -4.91 -10.21
N ALA A 92 13.60 -5.14 -11.24
CA ALA A 92 13.23 -4.10 -12.21
C ALA A 92 12.58 -2.90 -11.49
N THR A 93 11.76 -3.18 -10.48
CA THR A 93 11.13 -2.14 -9.67
C THR A 93 12.17 -1.30 -8.93
N TYR A 94 13.16 -1.90 -8.25
CA TYR A 94 14.23 -1.12 -7.60
C TYR A 94 15.00 -0.25 -8.57
N ILE A 95 15.38 -0.79 -9.73
CA ILE A 95 16.13 -0.03 -10.75
C ILE A 95 15.29 1.17 -11.23
N SER A 96 13.97 0.99 -11.37
CA SER A 96 13.07 2.07 -11.78
C SER A 96 12.92 3.21 -10.77
N LEU A 97 13.31 3.01 -9.50
CA LEU A 97 13.29 4.06 -8.46
C LEU A 97 14.43 5.08 -8.63
N GLY A 98 15.37 4.81 -9.53
CA GLY A 98 16.55 5.64 -9.75
C GLY A 98 17.69 5.33 -8.79
N ASP A 99 18.89 5.77 -9.19
CA ASP A 99 20.14 5.47 -8.49
C ASP A 99 20.16 6.00 -7.05
N GLU A 100 19.50 7.13 -6.79
CA GLU A 100 19.41 7.76 -5.45
C GLU A 100 18.77 6.84 -4.41
N VAL A 101 17.84 5.99 -4.82
CA VAL A 101 17.19 5.01 -3.94
C VAL A 101 17.90 3.67 -4.04
N ALA A 102 18.07 3.18 -5.27
CA ALA A 102 18.52 1.82 -5.54
C ALA A 102 19.92 1.54 -4.96
N VAL A 103 20.88 2.47 -5.09
CA VAL A 103 22.28 2.25 -4.66
C VAL A 103 22.42 1.85 -3.19
N HIS A 104 21.43 2.19 -2.37
CA HIS A 104 21.47 1.89 -0.96
C HIS A 104 20.95 0.49 -0.58
N PHE A 105 20.24 -0.18 -1.48
CA PHE A 105 19.60 -1.48 -1.23
C PHE A 105 20.09 -2.59 -2.15
N VAL A 106 20.68 -2.20 -3.29
CA VAL A 106 21.14 -3.14 -4.31
C VAL A 106 22.61 -2.92 -4.60
N SER A 107 23.33 -4.02 -4.82
CA SER A 107 24.76 -4.00 -5.10
C SER A 107 25.01 -3.64 -6.56
N LYS A 108 26.01 -2.79 -6.82
CA LYS A 108 26.58 -2.63 -8.18
C LYS A 108 27.93 -3.33 -8.23
N VAL A 109 28.15 -4.15 -9.25
CA VAL A 109 29.42 -4.82 -9.52
C VAL A 109 30.21 -4.08 -10.60
N PRO A 110 31.54 -4.00 -10.49
CA PRO A 110 32.36 -3.42 -11.55
C PRO A 110 32.38 -4.37 -12.77
N VAL A 111 32.00 -3.85 -13.93
CA VAL A 111 32.12 -4.53 -15.22
C VAL A 111 32.89 -3.60 -16.16
N GLY A 112 34.17 -3.90 -16.35
CA GLY A 112 35.09 -3.01 -17.06
C GLY A 112 35.30 -1.70 -16.29
N ARG A 113 34.96 -0.57 -16.91
CA ARG A 113 35.04 0.78 -16.30
C ARG A 113 33.73 1.25 -15.67
N GLU A 114 32.67 0.45 -15.77
CA GLU A 114 31.33 0.81 -15.31
C GLU A 114 30.91 0.01 -14.09
N ARG A 115 29.95 0.54 -13.33
CA ARG A 115 29.30 -0.15 -12.22
C ARG A 115 27.88 -0.50 -12.63
N VAL A 116 27.61 -1.79 -12.80
CA VAL A 116 26.32 -2.30 -13.28
C VAL A 116 25.62 -3.13 -12.21
N TYR A 117 24.29 -3.20 -12.32
CA TYR A 117 23.49 -4.08 -11.47
C TYR A 117 23.70 -5.55 -11.92
N PRO A 118 24.12 -6.45 -11.02
CA PRO A 118 24.32 -7.84 -11.39
C PRO A 118 22.98 -8.55 -11.61
N MET A 119 23.01 -9.63 -12.40
CA MET A 119 21.86 -10.52 -12.58
C MET A 119 21.76 -11.52 -11.43
N GLY A 120 20.54 -11.89 -11.02
CA GLY A 120 20.28 -12.95 -10.04
C GLY A 120 20.49 -12.54 -8.58
N ALA A 121 20.78 -13.52 -7.71
CA ALA A 121 20.78 -13.37 -6.25
C ALA A 121 21.81 -12.37 -5.69
N SER A 122 22.87 -12.05 -6.46
CA SER A 122 23.90 -11.06 -6.08
C SER A 122 23.46 -9.61 -6.24
N PHE A 123 22.25 -9.37 -6.77
CA PHE A 123 21.65 -8.05 -6.91
C PHE A 123 21.40 -7.36 -5.56
N TRP A 124 21.10 -8.13 -4.51
CA TRP A 124 20.63 -7.58 -3.24
C TRP A 124 21.76 -7.29 -2.24
N HIS A 125 21.68 -6.15 -1.56
CA HIS A 125 22.65 -5.79 -0.52
C HIS A 125 22.32 -6.52 0.80
N MET A 126 22.85 -7.74 0.95
CA MET A 126 22.56 -8.63 2.08
C MET A 126 23.13 -8.16 3.43
N ASN A 127 24.10 -7.24 3.43
CA ASN A 127 24.98 -6.97 4.59
C ASN A 127 24.59 -5.78 5.49
N LYS A 128 23.42 -5.16 5.30
CA LYS A 128 22.99 -4.05 6.18
C LYS A 128 22.24 -4.58 7.41
N THR A 129 22.53 -3.99 8.56
CA THR A 129 21.77 -4.23 9.79
C THR A 129 20.34 -3.70 9.66
N VAL A 130 19.44 -4.22 10.47
CA VAL A 130 18.05 -3.74 10.54
C VAL A 130 17.99 -2.24 10.85
N ASP A 131 18.81 -1.75 11.77
CA ASP A 131 18.79 -0.35 12.18
C ASP A 131 19.31 0.60 11.11
N GLU A 132 20.33 0.20 10.36
CA GLU A 132 20.79 0.96 9.19
C GLU A 132 19.69 1.05 8.12
N ARG A 133 18.99 -0.07 7.86
CA ARG A 133 17.86 -0.08 6.93
C ARG A 133 16.74 0.84 7.39
N LYS A 134 16.37 0.83 8.68
CA LYS A 134 15.35 1.73 9.24
C LYS A 134 15.75 3.19 9.09
N ARG A 135 16.98 3.56 9.45
CA ARG A 135 17.48 4.94 9.32
C ARG A 135 17.39 5.43 7.87
N LEU A 136 17.81 4.58 6.94
CA LEU A 136 17.75 4.87 5.51
C LEU A 136 16.31 5.00 5.00
N LEU A 137 15.43 4.06 5.34
CA LEU A 137 14.01 4.10 4.97
C LEU A 137 13.35 5.40 5.45
N ARG A 138 13.61 5.79 6.70
CA ARG A 138 13.07 7.02 7.29
C ARG A 138 13.60 8.30 6.66
N SER A 139 14.72 8.24 5.93
CA SER A 139 15.25 9.39 5.20
C SER A 139 14.43 9.72 3.94
N PHE A 140 13.68 8.74 3.41
CA PHE A 140 12.82 8.95 2.26
C PHE A 140 11.44 9.51 2.65
N ASN A 141 10.82 10.19 1.68
CA ASN A 141 9.42 10.58 1.80
C ASN A 141 8.52 9.35 2.03
N PRO A 142 7.36 9.49 2.68
CA PRO A 142 6.53 8.34 3.08
C PRO A 142 6.13 7.41 1.92
N ARG A 143 5.92 7.94 0.72
CA ARG A 143 5.55 7.12 -0.45
C ARG A 143 6.70 6.20 -0.89
N ILE A 144 7.89 6.76 -1.05
CA ILE A 144 9.09 5.98 -1.40
C ILE A 144 9.45 5.02 -0.27
N ARG A 145 9.31 5.46 0.98
CA ARG A 145 9.51 4.62 2.16
C ARG A 145 8.58 3.41 2.17
N LEU A 146 7.29 3.58 1.86
CA LEU A 146 6.33 2.49 1.72
C LEU A 146 6.78 1.53 0.61
N LEU A 147 7.07 2.04 -0.58
CA LEU A 147 7.45 1.21 -1.73
C LEU A 147 8.70 0.37 -1.45
N VAL A 148 9.77 1.02 -1.01
CA VAL A 148 11.03 0.35 -0.68
C VAL A 148 10.85 -0.59 0.51
N GLY A 149 10.04 -0.22 1.51
CA GLY A 149 9.70 -1.09 2.63
C GLY A 149 9.02 -2.38 2.15
N LEU A 150 8.02 -2.28 1.28
CA LEU A 150 7.34 -3.46 0.72
C LEU A 150 8.28 -4.33 -0.10
N LEU A 151 9.12 -3.73 -0.93
CA LEU A 151 10.13 -4.45 -1.71
C LEU A 151 11.13 -5.20 -0.82
N GLU A 152 11.71 -4.53 0.17
CA GLU A 152 12.64 -5.13 1.12
C GLU A 152 11.97 -6.21 1.97
N ALA A 153 10.69 -6.03 2.34
CA ALA A 153 9.92 -7.02 3.08
C ALA A 153 9.69 -8.28 2.22
N ARG A 154 9.32 -8.13 0.94
CA ARG A 154 9.20 -9.25 -0.01
C ARG A 154 10.50 -10.02 -0.15
N MET A 155 11.61 -9.30 -0.24
CA MET A 155 12.94 -9.92 -0.29
C MET A 155 13.29 -10.66 1.00
N ALA A 156 13.01 -10.07 2.16
CA ALA A 156 13.24 -10.71 3.45
C ALA A 156 12.36 -11.96 3.62
N PHE A 157 11.10 -11.90 3.17
CA PHE A 157 10.18 -13.03 3.17
C PHE A 157 10.68 -14.16 2.26
N ALA A 158 11.04 -13.85 1.01
CA ALA A 158 11.60 -14.82 0.06
C ALA A 158 12.90 -15.46 0.57
N ALA A 159 13.73 -14.70 1.28
CA ALA A 159 14.95 -15.19 1.92
C ALA A 159 14.71 -15.89 3.27
N GLN A 160 13.45 -16.04 3.72
CA GLN A 160 13.08 -16.64 5.00
C GLN A 160 13.76 -15.97 6.20
N ARG A 161 13.85 -14.64 6.18
CA ARG A 161 14.45 -13.81 7.25
C ARG A 161 13.33 -13.09 8.04
N PRO A 162 12.75 -13.72 9.07
CA PRO A 162 11.57 -13.19 9.77
C PRO A 162 11.83 -11.86 10.48
N GLU A 163 12.98 -11.69 11.13
CA GLU A 163 13.30 -10.44 11.85
C GLU A 163 13.39 -9.22 10.91
N PRO A 164 14.18 -9.25 9.81
CA PRO A 164 14.14 -8.19 8.81
C PRO A 164 12.77 -7.97 8.18
N PHE A 165 12.04 -9.06 7.89
CA PHE A 165 10.69 -8.98 7.34
C PHE A 165 9.77 -8.15 8.25
N VAL A 166 9.67 -8.52 9.54
CA VAL A 166 8.83 -7.82 10.51
C VAL A 166 9.23 -6.35 10.62
N HIS A 167 10.51 -6.09 10.84
CA HIS A 167 10.97 -4.73 11.08
C HIS A 167 10.71 -3.80 9.90
N ILE A 168 10.93 -4.27 8.69
CA ILE A 168 10.76 -3.47 7.48
C ILE A 168 9.26 -3.26 7.19
N LEU A 169 8.44 -4.29 7.39
CA LEU A 169 6.99 -4.17 7.18
C LEU A 169 6.34 -3.24 8.23
N LEU A 170 6.83 -3.21 9.47
CA LEU A 170 6.43 -2.21 10.46
C LEU A 170 6.81 -0.77 10.07
N GLU A 171 7.95 -0.56 9.40
CA GLU A 171 8.30 0.75 8.83
C GLU A 171 7.36 1.13 7.68
N ALA A 172 6.96 0.18 6.83
CA ALA A 172 5.94 0.38 5.80
C ALA A 172 4.59 0.79 6.41
N CYS A 173 4.12 0.10 7.46
CA CYS A 173 2.92 0.49 8.21
C CYS A 173 3.04 1.92 8.77
N THR A 174 4.22 2.29 9.27
CA THR A 174 4.46 3.65 9.79
C THR A 174 4.37 4.70 8.69
N ALA A 175 4.91 4.42 7.51
CA ALA A 175 4.76 5.28 6.33
C ALA A 175 3.29 5.44 5.91
N CYS A 176 2.50 4.36 5.89
CA CYS A 176 1.06 4.42 5.65
C CYS A 176 0.35 5.33 6.67
N GLY A 177 0.69 5.19 7.96
CA GLY A 177 0.13 6.02 9.03
C GLY A 177 0.45 7.52 8.87
N GLU A 178 1.68 7.87 8.46
CA GLU A 178 2.08 9.25 8.17
C GLU A 178 1.32 9.82 6.97
N MET A 179 1.20 9.03 5.90
CA MET A 179 0.41 9.43 4.72
C MET A 179 -1.07 9.59 5.09
N HIS A 180 -1.64 8.66 5.85
CA HIS A 180 -3.03 8.76 6.32
C HIS A 180 -3.28 10.08 7.05
N LYS A 181 -2.48 10.40 8.07
CA LYS A 181 -2.60 11.67 8.82
C LYS A 181 -2.55 12.89 7.90
N SER A 182 -1.61 12.89 6.95
CA SER A 182 -1.46 13.98 5.99
C SER A 182 -2.68 14.12 5.07
N GLN A 183 -3.26 12.99 4.63
CA GLN A 183 -4.47 13.00 3.79
C GLN A 183 -5.72 13.42 4.56
N VAL A 184 -5.87 13.00 5.83
CA VAL A 184 -6.98 13.44 6.69
C VAL A 184 -6.93 14.96 6.88
N ALA A 185 -5.76 15.52 7.20
CA ALA A 185 -5.59 16.96 7.38
C ALA A 185 -5.93 17.75 6.10
N ALA A 186 -5.67 17.17 4.93
CA ALA A 186 -6.02 17.75 3.63
C ALA A 186 -7.48 17.51 3.22
N GLY A 187 -8.31 16.83 4.03
CA GLY A 187 -9.67 16.45 3.67
C GLY A 187 -9.75 15.47 2.49
N ASN A 188 -8.65 14.75 2.22
CA ASN A 188 -8.53 13.94 1.01
C ASN A 188 -9.17 12.56 1.19
N PRO A 189 -10.06 12.13 0.27
CA PRO A 189 -10.70 10.81 0.33
C PRO A 189 -9.71 9.62 0.30
N VAL A 190 -8.45 9.86 -0.08
CA VAL A 190 -7.37 8.86 -0.10
C VAL A 190 -6.92 8.44 1.30
N ALA A 191 -7.32 9.16 2.37
CA ALA A 191 -7.06 8.78 3.75
C ALA A 191 -7.49 7.33 4.06
N ARG A 192 -8.65 6.91 3.54
CA ARG A 192 -9.15 5.52 3.62
C ARG A 192 -8.18 4.52 3.02
N LEU A 193 -7.62 4.81 1.85
CA LEU A 193 -6.71 3.93 1.13
C LEU A 193 -5.45 3.63 1.94
N MET A 194 -4.92 4.63 2.64
CA MET A 194 -3.73 4.47 3.48
C MET A 194 -4.01 3.56 4.68
N LEU A 195 -5.22 3.61 5.25
CA LEU A 195 -5.64 2.67 6.30
C LEU A 195 -5.75 1.24 5.76
N MET A 196 -6.30 1.06 4.56
CA MET A 196 -6.37 -0.26 3.91
C MET A 196 -4.96 -0.82 3.64
N MET A 197 -4.05 -0.01 3.11
CA MET A 197 -2.66 -0.42 2.87
C MET A 197 -1.92 -0.77 4.17
N GLU A 198 -2.10 0.01 5.25
CA GLU A 198 -1.57 -0.32 6.57
C GLU A 198 -2.14 -1.67 7.05
N GLY A 199 -3.45 -1.89 6.88
CA GLY A 199 -4.13 -3.14 7.24
C GLY A 199 -3.61 -4.35 6.48
N LEU A 200 -3.41 -4.26 5.17
CA LEU A 200 -2.83 -5.33 4.35
C LEU A 200 -1.38 -5.68 4.78
N CYS A 201 -0.59 -4.69 5.18
CA CYS A 201 0.74 -4.95 5.75
C CYS A 201 0.65 -5.69 7.08
N LEU A 202 -0.31 -5.34 7.93
CA LEU A 202 -0.52 -5.98 9.23
C LEU A 202 -1.07 -7.40 9.09
N ASP A 203 -1.92 -7.66 8.09
CA ASP A 203 -2.44 -9.00 7.80
C ASP A 203 -1.31 -9.96 7.43
N ALA A 204 -0.35 -9.49 6.62
CA ALA A 204 0.84 -10.26 6.29
C ALA A 204 1.73 -10.55 7.52
N LEU A 205 1.82 -9.62 8.48
CA LEU A 205 2.49 -9.89 9.77
C LEU A 205 1.72 -10.94 10.58
N LEU A 206 0.39 -10.90 10.58
CA LEU A 206 -0.42 -11.89 11.29
C LEU A 206 -0.16 -13.30 10.73
N ILE A 207 -0.40 -13.47 9.44
CA ILE A 207 -0.34 -14.76 8.73
C ILE A 207 1.07 -15.37 8.80
N HIS A 208 2.11 -14.55 8.64
CA HIS A 208 3.47 -15.07 8.49
C HIS A 208 4.32 -15.02 9.76
N VAL A 209 3.84 -14.40 10.85
CA VAL A 209 4.66 -14.23 12.06
C VAL A 209 3.84 -14.45 13.33
N ILE A 210 2.68 -13.81 13.50
CA ILE A 210 1.91 -13.90 14.76
C ILE A 210 1.35 -15.30 14.97
N ASP A 211 0.84 -15.94 13.93
CA ASP A 211 0.23 -17.28 14.07
C ASP A 211 1.26 -18.42 14.10
N GLN A 212 2.56 -18.11 14.00
CA GLN A 212 3.62 -19.11 14.09
C GLN A 212 3.92 -19.46 15.55
N ILE A 213 3.73 -20.73 15.92
CA ILE A 213 4.14 -21.27 17.22
C ILE A 213 5.66 -21.35 17.26
N THR A 214 6.29 -20.64 18.19
CA THR A 214 7.75 -20.62 18.35
C THR A 214 8.17 -20.32 19.79
N ASP A 215 9.27 -20.94 20.23
CA ASP A 215 9.90 -20.64 21.53
C ASP A 215 11.01 -19.60 21.41
N ASN A 216 11.25 -19.03 20.21
CA ASN A 216 12.31 -18.06 20.01
C ASN A 216 11.93 -16.71 20.64
N PRO A 217 12.63 -16.23 21.69
CA PRO A 217 12.25 -15.02 22.42
C PRO A 217 12.27 -13.76 21.55
N LYS A 218 13.14 -13.71 20.53
CA LYS A 218 13.18 -12.58 19.59
C LYS A 218 11.94 -12.53 18.71
N ILE A 219 11.44 -13.69 18.27
CA ILE A 219 10.23 -13.75 17.45
C ILE A 219 9.01 -13.41 18.31
N ILE A 220 8.95 -13.90 19.54
CA ILE A 220 7.88 -13.54 20.51
C ILE A 220 7.84 -12.02 20.74
N GLU A 221 9.00 -11.37 20.92
CA GLU A 221 9.07 -9.90 21.05
C GLU A 221 8.52 -9.19 19.80
N LEU A 222 8.84 -9.69 18.61
CA LEU A 222 8.37 -9.15 17.33
C LEU A 222 6.87 -9.37 17.11
N GLN A 223 6.32 -10.49 17.56
CA GLN A 223 4.88 -10.74 17.59
C GLN A 223 4.18 -9.71 18.48
N GLY A 224 4.70 -9.46 19.69
CA GLY A 224 4.16 -8.43 20.60
C GLY A 224 4.12 -7.03 19.97
N LYS A 225 5.21 -6.61 19.30
CA LYS A 225 5.26 -5.34 18.56
C LYS A 225 4.25 -5.27 17.42
N SER A 226 4.02 -6.39 16.73
CA SER A 226 3.07 -6.47 15.63
C SER A 226 1.62 -6.37 16.15
N ILE A 227 1.31 -7.04 17.26
CA ILE A 227 0.01 -6.94 17.95
C ILE A 227 -0.26 -5.51 18.42
N GLU A 228 0.71 -4.84 19.04
CA GLU A 228 0.59 -3.44 19.46
C GLU A 228 0.27 -2.54 18.26
N LYS A 229 0.97 -2.74 17.13
CA LYS A 229 0.75 -1.99 15.91
C LYS A 229 -0.65 -2.22 15.33
N THR A 230 -1.14 -3.46 15.36
CA THR A 230 -2.51 -3.80 14.94
C THR A 230 -3.54 -3.10 15.83
N GLY A 231 -3.35 -3.10 17.15
CA GLY A 231 -4.21 -2.36 18.07
C GLY A 231 -4.27 -0.87 17.76
N LEU A 232 -3.11 -0.23 17.53
CA LEU A 232 -3.02 1.18 17.12
C LEU A 232 -3.74 1.44 15.79
N TRP A 233 -3.62 0.52 14.83
CA TRP A 233 -4.30 0.63 13.54
C TRP A 233 -5.82 0.52 13.69
N VAL A 234 -6.33 -0.41 14.49
CA VAL A 234 -7.77 -0.52 14.81
C VAL A 234 -8.29 0.79 15.41
N TRP A 235 -7.53 1.41 16.32
CA TRP A 235 -7.88 2.72 16.88
C TRP A 235 -7.96 3.83 15.82
N LYS A 236 -6.99 3.89 14.88
CA LYS A 236 -7.03 4.85 13.77
C LYS A 236 -8.25 4.62 12.88
N CYS A 237 -8.58 3.36 12.57
CA CYS A 237 -9.78 3.02 11.81
C CYS A 237 -11.04 3.49 12.54
N ALA A 238 -11.17 3.20 13.83
CA ALA A 238 -12.30 3.65 14.64
C ALA A 238 -12.41 5.18 14.69
N ASP A 239 -11.30 5.89 14.84
CA ASP A 239 -11.28 7.35 14.85
C ASP A 239 -11.69 7.94 13.48
N TYR A 240 -11.13 7.41 12.40
CA TYR A 240 -11.50 7.83 11.05
C TYR A 240 -12.98 7.56 10.76
N LEU A 241 -13.53 6.40 11.19
CA LEU A 241 -14.94 6.07 11.03
C LEU A 241 -15.88 7.09 11.71
N LYS A 242 -15.46 7.77 12.79
CA LYS A 242 -16.27 8.83 13.42
C LYS A 242 -16.46 10.05 12.52
N SER A 243 -15.47 10.35 11.69
CA SER A 243 -15.51 11.48 10.75
C SER A 243 -16.37 11.22 9.51
N LEU A 244 -16.74 9.96 9.27
CA LEU A 244 -17.44 9.56 8.06
C LEU A 244 -18.97 9.58 8.21
N PRO A 245 -19.71 9.94 7.14
CA PRO A 245 -21.15 9.73 7.07
C PRO A 245 -21.54 8.25 7.24
N LYS A 246 -22.75 7.97 7.73
CA LYS A 246 -23.23 6.61 8.05
C LYS A 246 -23.03 5.60 6.91
N LYS A 247 -23.33 5.98 5.67
CA LYS A 247 -23.16 5.10 4.50
C LYS A 247 -21.69 4.74 4.26
N SER A 248 -20.81 5.75 4.21
CA SER A 248 -19.37 5.55 4.01
C SER A 248 -18.69 4.80 5.15
N LYS A 249 -19.24 4.90 6.37
CA LYS A 249 -18.80 4.10 7.52
C LYS A 249 -19.02 2.61 7.30
N LEU A 250 -20.25 2.21 6.91
CA LEU A 250 -20.57 0.81 6.62
C LEU A 250 -19.72 0.29 5.45
N ASP A 251 -19.62 1.08 4.37
CA ASP A 251 -18.80 0.71 3.21
C ASP A 251 -17.31 0.49 3.59
N LEU A 252 -16.77 1.24 4.56
CA LEU A 252 -15.40 1.04 5.04
C LEU A 252 -15.27 -0.21 5.89
N ILE A 253 -16.20 -0.44 6.83
CA ILE A 253 -16.20 -1.64 7.66
C ILE A 253 -16.27 -2.90 6.79
N ASP A 254 -17.16 -2.91 5.80
CA ASP A 254 -17.31 -4.04 4.88
C ASP A 254 -16.03 -4.30 4.08
N SER A 255 -15.37 -3.26 3.55
CA SER A 255 -14.09 -3.44 2.88
C SER A 255 -12.98 -3.91 3.81
N LEU A 256 -12.90 -3.39 5.03
CA LEU A 256 -11.89 -3.86 5.99
C LEU A 256 -12.09 -5.34 6.31
N LYS A 257 -13.33 -5.78 6.54
CA LYS A 257 -13.64 -7.19 6.81
C LYS A 257 -13.43 -8.11 5.61
N SER A 258 -13.69 -7.60 4.40
CA SER A 258 -13.55 -8.38 3.16
C SER A 258 -12.10 -8.56 2.73
N GLU A 259 -11.25 -7.54 2.94
CA GLU A 259 -9.90 -7.49 2.36
C GLU A 259 -8.81 -7.85 3.38
N ILE A 260 -9.10 -7.78 4.69
CA ILE A 260 -8.12 -8.00 5.75
C ILE A 260 -8.67 -9.09 6.66
N ALA A 261 -8.08 -10.29 6.60
CA ALA A 261 -8.57 -11.47 7.32
C ALA A 261 -8.60 -11.24 8.84
N SER A 262 -7.56 -10.59 9.37
CA SER A 262 -7.45 -10.19 10.78
C SER A 262 -8.55 -9.23 11.25
N CYS A 263 -9.32 -8.64 10.34
CA CYS A 263 -10.43 -7.75 10.67
C CYS A 263 -11.79 -8.43 10.77
N ALA A 264 -11.91 -9.69 10.35
CA ALA A 264 -13.18 -10.41 10.39
C ALA A 264 -13.75 -10.49 11.82
N GLU A 265 -12.87 -10.57 12.81
CA GLU A 265 -13.21 -10.71 14.24
C GLU A 265 -13.26 -9.37 15.00
N VAL A 266 -12.86 -8.25 14.38
CA VAL A 266 -12.82 -6.94 15.05
C VAL A 266 -14.21 -6.31 15.08
N ASP A 267 -14.74 -6.12 16.28
CA ASP A 267 -15.99 -5.39 16.51
C ASP A 267 -15.76 -3.87 16.52
N PHE A 268 -15.66 -3.29 15.32
CA PHE A 268 -15.51 -1.85 15.15
C PHE A 268 -16.69 -1.05 15.72
N GLU A 269 -17.90 -1.61 15.77
CA GLU A 269 -19.07 -0.91 16.30
C GLU A 269 -18.97 -0.71 17.81
N ARG A 270 -18.59 -1.77 18.54
CA ARG A 270 -18.33 -1.70 19.98
C ARG A 270 -17.17 -0.74 20.31
N ILE A 271 -16.11 -0.72 19.51
CA ILE A 271 -14.99 0.20 19.71
C ILE A 271 -15.45 1.64 19.52
N ILE A 272 -16.22 1.93 18.47
CA ILE A 272 -16.80 3.27 18.24
C ILE A 272 -17.71 3.69 19.41
N ASP A 273 -18.57 2.80 19.90
CA ASP A 273 -19.51 3.13 20.98
C ASP A 273 -18.83 3.31 22.34
N SER A 274 -17.76 2.55 22.64
CA SER A 274 -16.97 2.72 23.86
C SER A 274 -16.34 4.13 23.98
N THR A 275 -16.07 4.78 22.84
CA THR A 275 -15.49 6.13 22.82
C THR A 275 -16.52 7.26 23.00
N LYS A 276 -17.83 6.97 22.99
CA LYS A 276 -18.84 7.97 23.37
C LYS A 276 -18.86 8.24 24.88
N TYR A 277 -18.27 7.36 25.68
CA TYR A 277 -18.29 7.40 27.15
C TYR A 277 -16.98 7.90 27.78
N GLN A 278 -16.03 8.39 26.98
CA GLN A 278 -14.75 8.94 27.48
C GLN A 278 -14.63 10.47 27.29
N LYS A 279 -15.73 11.21 27.47
CA LYS A 279 -15.70 12.68 27.56
C LYS A 279 -15.75 13.14 29.01
#